data_AF-A0A847EEY3-F1
#
_entry.id   AF-A0A847EEY3-F1
#
_cell.length_a   1.000
_cell.length_b   1.000
_cell.length_c   1.000
_cell.angle_alpha   90.00
_cell.angle_beta   90.00
_cell.angle_gamma   90.00
#
_symmetry.space_group_name_H-M   'P 1'
#
loop_
_entity.id
_entity.type
_entity.pdbx_description
1 polymer ?
#
loop_
_entity_poly.entity_id
_entity_poly.type
_entity_poly.pdbx_seq_one_letter_code
_entity_poly.pdbx_strand_id
1 'polypeptide(L)'
;DRGAVFPAETTYRTIENIREFDMDLAKINDPLEHIAWRWVKFWTFWYKAAQRRPGSSPDVEKLISIIEDYDIDGVVMHEAFSCRTWHPGLIWQLNTLKKVYRDIPSLVLESDIVDISSYSEADTHARIDAFIESLESLES
;
A
#
# COMPACT_ATOMS: atom_id res chain seq x y z
N ASP A 1 12.39 -8.02 23.43
CA ASP A 1 11.39 -7.20 22.73
C ASP A 1 11.71 -7.26 21.25
N ARG A 2 10.81 -7.89 20.47
CA ARG A 2 10.85 -7.80 19.01
C ARG A 2 10.14 -6.52 18.60
N GLY A 3 10.60 -5.90 17.53
CA GLY A 3 10.05 -4.62 17.09
C GLY A 3 9.99 -4.57 15.57
N ALA A 4 8.97 -3.90 15.07
CA ALA A 4 8.84 -3.54 13.66
C ALA A 4 8.50 -2.06 13.57
N VAL A 5 8.89 -1.43 12.46
CA VAL A 5 8.53 -0.06 12.14
C VAL A 5 7.74 -0.07 10.84
N PHE A 6 6.66 0.70 10.77
CA PHE A 6 5.92 0.93 9.54
C PHE A 6 6.34 2.29 8.96
N PRO A 7 7.32 2.33 8.02
CA PRO A 7 7.79 3.59 7.46
C PRO A 7 6.80 4.22 6.47
N ALA A 8 5.83 3.45 5.96
CA ALA A 8 4.84 3.92 5.00
C ALA A 8 3.45 3.31 5.24
N GLU A 9 2.40 4.07 4.91
CA GLU A 9 1.03 3.59 4.78
C GLU A 9 0.41 4.06 3.46
N THR A 10 -0.51 3.27 2.88
CA THR A 10 -1.07 3.53 1.55
C THR A 10 -2.55 3.88 1.53
N THR A 11 -3.26 3.75 2.67
CA THR A 11 -4.72 3.89 2.75
C THR A 11 -5.18 5.30 3.10
N TYR A 12 -4.72 5.88 4.22
CA TYR A 12 -5.28 7.14 4.72
C TYR A 12 -4.33 8.33 4.64
N ARG A 13 -3.03 8.12 4.85
CA ARG A 13 -2.03 9.20 4.77
C ARG A 13 -1.12 9.06 3.56
N THR A 14 -1.74 9.02 2.38
CA THR A 14 -0.98 9.06 1.13
C THR A 14 -0.37 10.43 0.95
N ILE A 15 0.97 10.49 0.94
CA ILE A 15 1.69 11.73 0.66
C ILE A 15 1.72 11.95 -0.85
N GLU A 16 1.25 13.11 -1.27
CA GLU A 16 1.30 13.53 -2.67
C GLU A 16 2.64 14.23 -2.93
N ASN A 17 3.55 13.59 -3.67
CA ASN A 17 4.73 14.30 -4.15
C ASN A 17 4.39 15.08 -5.43
N ILE A 18 3.68 16.20 -5.26
CA ILE A 18 3.24 17.08 -6.37
C ILE A 18 4.40 17.58 -7.25
N ARG A 19 5.64 17.52 -6.76
CA ARG A 19 6.84 17.92 -7.51
C ARG A 19 7.28 16.89 -8.52
N GLU A 20 6.90 15.63 -8.33
CA GLU A 20 7.23 14.53 -9.25
C GLU A 20 6.23 14.40 -10.38
N PHE A 21 5.11 15.13 -10.33
CA PHE A 21 4.13 15.13 -11.40
C PHE A 21 4.80 15.56 -12.71
N ASP A 22 4.41 14.93 -13.81
CA ASP A 22 4.82 15.29 -15.17
C ASP A 22 4.14 16.58 -15.66
N MET A 23 3.72 17.43 -14.73
CA MET A 23 2.99 18.68 -14.93
C MET A 23 3.34 19.65 -13.81
N ASP A 24 3.68 20.89 -14.20
CA ASP A 24 3.98 21.96 -13.26
C ASP A 24 2.69 22.68 -12.85
N LEU A 25 2.12 22.28 -11.70
CA LEU A 25 0.88 22.84 -11.18
C LEU A 25 0.98 24.34 -10.84
N ALA A 26 2.18 24.88 -10.60
CA ALA A 26 2.35 26.29 -10.28
C ALA A 26 2.04 27.23 -11.46
N LYS A 27 1.98 26.69 -12.68
CA LYS A 27 1.61 27.44 -13.89
C LYS A 27 0.10 27.55 -14.11
N ILE A 28 -0.69 26.85 -13.30
CA ILE A 28 -2.16 26.83 -13.40
C ILE A 28 -2.72 27.92 -12.48
N ASN A 29 -3.20 29.01 -13.09
CA ASN A 29 -3.66 30.19 -12.37
C ASN A 29 -5.12 30.09 -11.91
N ASP A 30 -5.96 29.35 -12.63
CA ASP A 30 -7.34 29.13 -12.21
C ASP A 30 -7.37 28.14 -11.04
N PRO A 31 -7.93 28.51 -9.87
CA PRO A 31 -7.89 27.68 -8.68
C PRO A 31 -8.70 26.38 -8.80
N LEU A 32 -9.80 26.38 -9.58
CA LEU A 32 -10.59 25.17 -9.79
C LEU A 32 -9.86 24.21 -10.74
N GLU A 33 -9.26 24.75 -11.79
CA GLU A 33 -8.43 23.98 -12.71
C GLU A 33 -7.21 23.40 -11.98
N HIS A 34 -6.58 24.16 -11.08
CA HIS A 34 -5.45 23.70 -10.28
C HIS A 34 -5.84 22.49 -9.41
N ILE A 35 -6.96 22.57 -8.70
CA ILE A 35 -7.46 21.47 -7.86
C ILE A 35 -7.83 20.26 -8.72
N ALA A 36 -8.48 20.48 -9.87
CA ALA A 36 -8.84 19.41 -10.78
C ALA A 36 -7.61 18.67 -11.31
N TRP A 37 -6.58 19.39 -11.78
CA TRP A 37 -5.35 18.76 -12.25
C TRP A 37 -4.57 18.07 -11.14
N ARG A 38 -4.51 18.66 -9.94
CA ARG A 38 -3.90 18.00 -8.79
C ARG A 38 -4.56 16.65 -8.52
N TRP A 39 -5.88 16.59 -8.51
CA TRP A 39 -6.64 15.36 -8.31
C TRP A 39 -6.40 14.34 -9.42
N VAL A 40 -6.47 14.76 -10.68
CA VAL A 40 -6.21 13.88 -11.84
C VAL A 40 -4.80 13.32 -11.77
N LYS A 41 -3.79 14.16 -11.47
CA LYS A 41 -2.40 13.72 -11.40
C LYS A 41 -2.14 12.80 -10.22
N PHE A 42 -2.74 13.05 -9.07
CA PHE A 42 -2.68 12.13 -7.94
C PHE A 42 -3.12 10.71 -8.31
N TRP A 43 -4.27 10.56 -8.97
CA TRP A 43 -4.78 9.25 -9.37
C TRP A 43 -4.08 8.64 -10.57
N THR A 44 -3.52 9.46 -11.47
CA THR A 44 -2.90 8.98 -12.72
C THR A 44 -1.38 8.83 -12.66
N PHE A 45 -0.75 9.23 -11.55
CA PHE A 45 0.71 9.28 -11.40
C PHE A 45 1.40 7.97 -11.80
N TRP A 46 0.91 6.85 -11.29
CA TRP A 46 1.52 5.53 -11.51
C TRP A 46 1.11 4.83 -12.82
N TYR A 47 0.21 5.41 -13.64
CA TYR A 47 -0.28 4.75 -14.85
C TYR A 47 0.83 4.47 -15.87
N LYS A 48 1.78 5.39 -16.01
CA LYS A 48 2.92 5.20 -16.93
C LYS A 48 3.85 4.07 -16.46
N ALA A 49 4.06 3.93 -15.15
CA ALA A 49 4.82 2.81 -14.60
C ALA A 49 4.08 1.49 -14.85
N ALA A 50 2.78 1.45 -14.59
CA ALA A 50 1.96 0.25 -14.75
C ALA A 50 1.92 -0.22 -16.22
N GLN A 51 1.91 0.71 -17.18
CA GLN A 51 1.99 0.38 -18.61
C GLN A 51 3.33 -0.26 -19.02
N ARG A 52 4.42 0.01 -18.30
CA ARG A 52 5.75 -0.55 -18.59
C ARG A 52 5.93 -1.95 -18.04
N ARG A 53 5.18 -2.34 -17.01
CA ARG A 53 5.23 -3.67 -16.38
C ARG A 53 3.98 -4.48 -16.78
N PRO A 54 4.09 -5.46 -17.70
CA PRO A 54 2.94 -6.25 -18.14
C PRO A 54 2.22 -6.94 -16.98
N GLY A 55 0.90 -6.79 -16.93
CA GLY A 55 0.06 -7.39 -15.87
C GLY A 55 0.03 -6.61 -14.55
N SER A 56 0.76 -5.50 -14.46
CA SER A 56 0.73 -4.62 -13.29
C SER A 56 -0.45 -3.64 -13.30
N SER A 57 -0.57 -2.87 -12.23
CA SER A 57 -1.58 -1.83 -12.05
C SER A 57 -0.99 -0.62 -11.31
N PRO A 58 -1.65 0.56 -11.38
CA PRO A 58 -1.18 1.76 -10.68
C PRO A 58 -0.95 1.53 -9.17
N ASP A 59 -1.85 0.80 -8.51
CA ASP A 59 -1.72 0.51 -7.07
C ASP A 59 -0.53 -0.42 -6.77
N VAL A 60 -0.27 -1.39 -7.65
CA VAL A 60 0.87 -2.31 -7.49
C VAL A 60 2.18 -1.59 -7.73
N GLU A 61 2.28 -0.70 -8.73
CA GLU A 61 3.50 0.11 -8.92
C GLU A 61 3.75 1.07 -7.77
N LYS A 62 2.69 1.61 -7.16
CA LYS A 62 2.82 2.40 -5.92
C LYS A 62 3.37 1.56 -4.77
N LEU A 63 2.93 0.31 -4.63
CA LEU A 63 3.50 -0.58 -3.61
C LEU A 63 4.96 -0.88 -3.90
N ILE A 64 5.30 -1.21 -5.15
CA ILE A 64 6.69 -1.49 -5.57
C ILE A 64 7.61 -0.30 -5.28
N SER A 65 7.21 0.93 -5.62
CA SER A 65 8.04 2.11 -5.35
C SER A 65 8.27 2.31 -3.86
N ILE A 66 7.24 2.17 -3.02
CA ILE A 66 7.39 2.26 -1.56
C ILE A 66 8.29 1.15 -1.03
N ILE A 67 8.17 -0.06 -1.55
CA ILE A 67 9.03 -1.18 -1.17
C ILE A 67 10.49 -0.88 -1.48
N GLU A 68 10.77 -0.31 -2.65
CA GLU A 68 12.12 0.01 -3.10
C GLU A 68 12.70 1.23 -2.37
N ASP A 69 11.90 2.27 -2.15
CA ASP A 69 12.34 3.52 -1.51
C ASP A 69 12.70 3.35 -0.03
N TYR A 70 12.02 2.43 0.66
CA TYR A 70 12.19 2.19 2.10
C TYR A 70 12.85 0.85 2.45
N ASP A 71 13.28 0.07 1.44
CA ASP A 71 13.83 -1.27 1.60
C ASP A 71 12.94 -2.17 2.47
N ILE A 72 11.68 -2.33 2.07
CA ILE A 72 10.66 -3.01 2.88
C ILE A 72 10.85 -4.53 2.86
N ASP A 73 10.93 -5.12 4.05
CA ASP A 73 11.06 -6.57 4.27
C ASP A 73 9.73 -7.33 4.18
N GLY A 74 8.62 -6.67 4.54
CA GLY A 74 7.31 -7.30 4.60
C GLY A 74 6.15 -6.32 4.47
N VAL A 75 5.01 -6.81 4.00
CA VAL A 75 3.78 -6.02 3.81
C VAL A 75 2.70 -6.50 4.78
N VAL A 76 2.10 -5.58 5.53
CA VAL A 76 0.91 -5.87 6.33
C VAL A 76 -0.31 -5.26 5.67
N MET A 77 -1.35 -6.05 5.48
CA MET A 77 -2.65 -5.60 4.99
C MET A 77 -3.72 -5.79 6.05
N HIS A 78 -4.57 -4.78 6.22
CA HIS A 78 -5.74 -4.86 7.09
C HIS A 78 -6.99 -5.10 6.25
N GLU A 79 -7.50 -6.32 6.33
CA GLU A 79 -8.73 -6.75 5.68
C GLU A 79 -9.92 -6.42 6.58
N ALA A 80 -10.48 -5.23 6.38
CA ALA A 80 -11.70 -4.80 7.04
C ALA A 80 -12.94 -5.34 6.29
N PHE A 81 -13.69 -6.28 6.87
CA PHE A 81 -14.79 -6.99 6.19
C PHE A 81 -15.90 -6.05 5.67
N SER A 82 -16.29 -5.06 6.46
CA SER A 82 -17.26 -4.03 6.07
C SER A 82 -16.75 -3.04 5.01
N CYS A 83 -15.44 -2.96 4.73
CA CYS A 83 -14.87 -2.09 3.70
C CYS A 83 -14.91 -2.75 2.30
N ARG A 84 -16.12 -2.94 1.77
CA ARG A 84 -16.38 -3.70 0.53
C ARG A 84 -15.63 -3.20 -0.71
N THR A 85 -15.26 -1.92 -0.75
CA THR A 85 -14.52 -1.32 -1.86
C THR A 85 -13.05 -1.73 -1.87
N TRP A 86 -12.46 -1.99 -0.70
CA TRP A 86 -11.03 -2.31 -0.57
C TRP A 86 -10.76 -3.80 -0.41
N HIS A 87 -11.63 -4.52 0.30
CA HIS A 87 -11.45 -5.91 0.70
C HIS A 87 -10.99 -6.86 -0.45
N PRO A 88 -11.73 -7.02 -1.57
CA PRO A 88 -11.25 -7.85 -2.68
C PRO A 88 -10.03 -7.26 -3.41
N GLY A 89 -9.85 -5.93 -3.34
CA GLY A 89 -8.73 -5.23 -3.96
C GLY A 89 -7.39 -5.56 -3.29
N LEU A 90 -7.36 -5.67 -1.96
CA LEU A 90 -6.14 -5.96 -1.19
C LEU A 90 -5.54 -7.32 -1.55
N ILE A 91 -6.36 -8.38 -1.52
CA ILE A 91 -5.93 -9.73 -1.88
C ILE A 91 -5.49 -9.79 -3.35
N TRP A 92 -6.20 -9.10 -4.25
CA TRP A 92 -5.79 -9.00 -5.64
C TRP A 92 -4.45 -8.25 -5.80
N GLN A 93 -4.23 -7.16 -5.06
CA GLN A 93 -2.98 -6.41 -5.08
C GLN A 93 -1.80 -7.26 -4.61
N LEU A 94 -1.91 -7.99 -3.50
CA LEU A 94 -0.83 -8.90 -3.02
C LEU A 94 -0.51 -9.98 -4.06
N ASN A 95 -1.55 -10.62 -4.61
CA ASN A 95 -1.37 -11.65 -5.63
C ASN A 95 -0.74 -11.10 -6.91
N THR A 96 -1.08 -9.86 -7.29
CA THR A 96 -0.51 -9.21 -8.47
C THR A 96 0.93 -8.80 -8.21
N LEU A 97 1.23 -8.19 -7.06
CA LEU A 97 2.57 -7.85 -6.61
C LEU A 97 3.51 -9.07 -6.67
N LYS A 98 3.08 -10.21 -6.11
CA LYS A 98 3.79 -11.49 -6.17
C LYS A 98 4.09 -11.94 -7.61
N LYS A 99 3.15 -11.75 -8.53
CA LYS A 99 3.27 -12.19 -9.93
C LYS A 99 4.20 -11.30 -10.76
N VAL A 100 4.17 -9.98 -10.53
CA VAL A 100 4.83 -9.00 -11.43
C VAL A 100 6.14 -8.43 -10.87
N TYR A 101 6.39 -8.62 -9.58
CA TYR A 101 7.55 -8.05 -8.88
C TYR A 101 8.38 -9.12 -8.15
N ARG A 102 8.02 -9.45 -6.90
CA ARG A 102 8.64 -10.51 -6.09
C ARG A 102 7.66 -10.98 -5.03
N ASP A 103 7.86 -12.20 -4.54
CA ASP A 103 7.08 -12.77 -3.44
C ASP A 103 7.54 -12.19 -2.11
N ILE A 104 6.99 -11.03 -1.74
CA ILE A 104 7.29 -10.38 -0.46
C ILE A 104 6.47 -11.04 0.65
N PRO A 105 7.10 -11.38 1.79
CA PRO A 105 6.37 -11.84 2.97
C PRO A 105 5.23 -10.88 3.31
N SER A 106 4.02 -11.42 3.46
CA SER A 106 2.85 -10.60 3.76
C SER A 106 2.01 -11.18 4.89
N LEU A 107 1.49 -10.28 5.72
CA LEU A 107 0.58 -10.58 6.82
C LEU A 107 -0.76 -9.91 6.54
N VAL A 108 -1.83 -10.70 6.45
CA VAL A 108 -3.20 -10.17 6.33
C VAL A 108 -3.86 -10.24 7.70
N LEU A 109 -4.14 -9.10 8.32
CA LEU A 109 -4.90 -9.02 9.57
C LEU A 109 -6.36 -8.77 9.24
N GLU A 110 -7.27 -9.49 9.88
CA GLU A 110 -8.70 -9.41 9.62
C GLU A 110 -9.43 -8.76 10.79
N SER A 111 -10.33 -7.82 10.51
CA SER A 111 -11.34 -7.36 11.48
C SER A 111 -12.49 -6.65 10.76
N ASP A 112 -13.39 -6.01 11.49
CA ASP A 112 -14.47 -5.20 10.94
C ASP A 112 -14.50 -3.81 11.60
N ILE A 113 -14.72 -2.75 10.81
CA ILE A 113 -14.76 -1.37 11.31
C ILE A 113 -16.03 -1.07 12.14
N VAL A 114 -17.09 -1.88 11.99
CA VAL A 114 -18.37 -1.71 12.71
C VAL A 114 -18.65 -2.81 13.73
N ASP A 115 -17.80 -3.83 13.82
CA ASP A 115 -17.95 -4.93 14.77
C ASP A 115 -16.65 -5.22 15.53
N ILE A 116 -16.53 -4.67 16.74
CA ILE A 116 -15.38 -4.87 17.63
C ILE A 116 -15.18 -6.34 18.02
N SER A 117 -16.24 -7.16 18.01
CA SER A 117 -16.16 -8.57 18.41
C SER A 117 -15.37 -9.42 17.40
N SER A 118 -15.17 -8.89 16.19
CA SER A 118 -14.29 -9.48 15.18
C SER A 118 -12.80 -9.36 15.51
N TYR A 119 -12.42 -8.48 16.45
CA TYR A 119 -11.01 -8.22 16.79
C TYR A 119 -10.58 -8.97 18.06
N SER A 120 -9.44 -9.64 17.98
CA SER A 120 -8.75 -10.24 19.11
C SER A 120 -7.33 -9.67 19.21
N GLU A 121 -7.07 -8.92 20.28
CA GLU A 121 -5.74 -8.34 20.55
C GLU A 121 -4.70 -9.44 20.73
N ALA A 122 -4.99 -10.47 21.52
CA ALA A 122 -4.07 -11.57 21.76
C ALA A 122 -3.69 -12.33 20.48
N ASP A 123 -4.66 -12.58 19.59
CA ASP A 123 -4.41 -13.20 18.29
C ASP A 123 -3.58 -12.28 17.39
N THR A 124 -3.93 -11.00 17.32
CA THR A 124 -3.22 -10.00 16.51
C THR A 124 -1.76 -9.90 16.91
N HIS A 125 -1.48 -9.81 18.21
CA HIS A 125 -0.11 -9.78 18.74
C HIS A 125 0.66 -11.07 18.40
N ALA A 126 0.05 -12.24 18.62
CA ALA A 126 0.69 -13.53 18.31
C ALA A 126 1.03 -13.66 16.81
N ARG A 127 0.16 -13.19 15.92
CA ARG A 127 0.37 -13.22 14.47
C ARG A 127 1.44 -12.23 14.01
N ILE A 128 1.50 -11.05 14.62
CA ILE A 128 2.58 -10.07 14.37
C ILE A 128 3.91 -10.63 14.83
N ASP A 129 3.99 -11.19 16.04
CA ASP A 129 5.23 -11.77 16.58
C ASP A 129 5.75 -12.91 15.69
N ALA A 130 4.87 -13.82 15.26
CA ALA A 130 5.23 -14.90 14.34
C ALA A 130 5.66 -14.40 12.95
N PHE A 131 5.07 -13.29 12.48
CA PHE A 131 5.45 -12.67 11.22
C PHE A 131 6.84 -12.04 11.31
N ILE A 132 7.14 -11.32 12.40
CA ILE A 132 8.48 -10.75 12.64
C ILE A 132 9.54 -11.85 12.72
N GLU A 133 9.27 -12.94 13.45
CA GLU A 133 10.17 -14.12 13.49
C GLU A 133 10.45 -14.69 12.08
N SER A 134 9.42 -14.73 11.24
CA SER A 134 9.56 -15.23 9.86
C SER A 134 10.44 -14.31 9.02
N LEU A 135 10.31 -12.98 9.18
CA LEU A 135 11.16 -11.99 8.51
C LEU A 135 12.63 -12.10 8.95
N GLU A 136 12.86 -12.16 10.26
CA GLU A 136 14.22 -12.32 10.84
C GLU A 136 14.91 -13.59 10.31
N SER A 137 14.15 -14.67 10.06
CA SER A 137 14.70 -15.92 9.51
C SER A 137 15.11 -15.86 8.03
N LEU A 138 14.60 -14.86 7.29
CA LEU A 138 14.92 -14.66 5.87
C LEU A 138 16.16 -13.76 5.69
N GLU A 139 16.52 -12.98 6.70
CA GLU A 139 17.71 -12.14 6.70
C GLU A 139 19.00 -12.90 7.06
N SER A 140 18.88 -14.07 7.71
CA SER A 140 19.99 -14.91 8.16
C SER A 140 20.53 -15.85 7.09
#